data_AF-A0A957X2A5-F1
#
_entry.id   AF-A0A957X2A5-F1
#
_cell.length_a   1.000
_cell.length_b   1.000
_cell.length_c   1.000
_cell.angle_alpha   90.00
_cell.angle_beta   90.00
_cell.angle_gamma   90.00
#
_symmetry.space_group_name_H-M   'P 1'
#
loop_
_entity.id
_entity.type
_entity.pdbx_description
1 polymer ?
#
loop_
_entity_poly.entity_id
_entity_poly.type
_entity_poly.pdbx_seq_one_letter_code
_entity_poly.pdbx_strand_id
1 'polypeptide(L)' 'MTKTYQMGENAVHALRGVSLTIRGGEYVAIIGSSGSGKSTLMNMIGLLDRPTDGAYYLRGVE' A
#
# COMPACT_ATOMS: atom_id res chain seq x y z
N MET A 1 -0.78 -3.10 -6.76
CA MET A 1 -1.69 -1.97 -6.45
C MET A 1 -0.97 -0.62 -6.48
N THR A 2 -1.71 0.45 -6.75
CA THR A 2 -1.23 1.84 -6.72
C THR A 2 -2.02 2.66 -5.70
N LYS A 3 -1.45 3.79 -5.28
CA LYS A 3 -2.13 4.79 -4.45
C LYS A 3 -1.68 6.18 -4.85
N THR A 4 -2.65 6.98 -5.25
CA THR A 4 -2.48 8.40 -5.53
C THR A 4 -3.37 9.20 -4.60
N TYR A 5 -2.79 10.15 -3.88
CA TYR A 5 -3.53 11.11 -3.07
C TYR A 5 -3.66 12.42 -3.83
N GLN A 6 -4.86 12.97 -3.88
CA GLN A 6 -5.08 14.31 -4.42
C GLN A 6 -4.87 15.33 -3.29
N MET A 7 -3.88 16.20 -3.45
CA MET A 7 -3.49 17.25 -2.51
C MET A 7 -3.66 18.60 -3.19
N GLY A 8 -4.90 19.11 -3.17
CA GLY A 8 -5.28 20.29 -3.95
C GLY A 8 -5.15 20.04 -5.45
N GLU A 9 -4.36 20.87 -6.13
CA GLU A 9 -4.07 20.72 -7.57
C GLU A 9 -3.02 19.63 -7.87
N ASN A 10 -2.29 19.16 -6.86
CA ASN A 10 -1.20 18.20 -7.05
C ASN A 10 -1.65 16.77 -6.77
N ALA A 11 -1.19 15.83 -7.61
CA ALA A 11 -1.34 14.40 -7.38
C ALA A 11 -0.05 13.81 -6.79
N VAL A 12 -0.15 13.14 -5.63
CA VAL A 12 0.97 12.47 -4.97
C VAL A 12 0.84 10.96 -5.16
N HIS A 13 1.71 10.39 -6.00
CA HIS A 13 1.78 8.94 -6.22
C HIS A 13 2.57 8.24 -5.10
N ALA A 14 1.88 7.97 -3.99
CA ALA A 14 2.46 7.37 -2.80
C ALA A 14 2.84 5.89 -2.97
N LEU A 15 2.06 5.12 -3.75
CA LEU A 15 2.43 3.77 -4.19
C LEU A 15 2.34 3.69 -5.72
N ARG A 16 3.43 3.26 -6.37
CA ARG A 16 3.60 3.29 -7.83
C ARG A 16 3.53 1.90 -8.48
N GLY A 17 2.65 1.03 -7.99
CA GLY A 17 2.52 -0.34 -8.49
C GLY A 17 3.31 -1.34 -7.66
N VAL A 18 2.90 -1.51 -6.40
CA VAL A 18 3.48 -2.50 -5.48
C VAL A 18 2.80 -3.85 -5.68
N SER A 19 3.59 -4.90 -5.83
CA SER A 19 3.13 -6.30 -5.81
C SER A 19 3.81 -7.02 -4.65
N LEU A 20 3.01 -7.51 -3.71
CA LEU A 20 3.48 -8.14 -2.48
C LEU A 20 2.55 -9.30 -2.12
N THR A 21 3.12 -10.40 -1.65
CA THR A 21 2.39 -11.53 -1.08
C THR A 21 3.04 -11.89 0.23
N ILE A 22 2.26 -11.90 1.31
CA ILE A 22 2.70 -12.33 2.64
C ILE A 22 1.95 -13.61 2.97
N ARG A 23 2.68 -14.69 3.23
CA ARG A 23 2.10 -15.99 3.59
C ARG A 23 1.83 -16.08 5.09
N GLY A 24 0.92 -16.98 5.47
CA GLY A 24 0.64 -17.25 6.87
C GLY A 24 1.89 -17.69 7.63
N GLY A 25 2.18 -17.04 8.76
CA GLY A 25 3.35 -17.32 9.59
C GLY A 25 4.61 -16.53 9.22
N GLU A 26 4.60 -15.76 8.12
CA GLU A 26 5.72 -14.88 7.79
C GLU A 26 5.79 -13.67 8.73
N TYR A 27 7.00 -13.31 9.15
CA TYR A 27 7.29 -12.09 9.88
C TYR A 27 8.08 -11.14 8.96
N VAL A 28 7.45 -10.08 8.49
CA VAL A 28 7.97 -9.20 7.42
C VAL A 28 8.18 -7.79 7.95
N ALA A 29 9.31 -7.17 7.59
CA ALA A 29 9.60 -5.77 7.86
C ALA A 29 9.56 -4.95 6.55
N ILE A 30 8.88 -3.79 6.57
CA ILE A 30 8.86 -2.84 5.46
C ILE A 30 9.83 -1.70 5.78
N ILE A 31 10.96 -1.63 5.08
CA ILE A 31 12.06 -0.70 5.34
C ILE A 31 12.31 0.18 4.11
N GLY A 32 12.78 1.42 4.32
CA GLY A 32 13.02 2.39 3.26
C GLY A 32 13.09 3.83 3.78
N SER A 33 13.63 4.74 2.97
CA SER A 33 13.81 6.17 3.30
C SER A 33 12.49 6.88 3.62
N SER A 34 12.55 8.01 4.34
CA SER A 34 11.36 8.83 4.58
C SER A 34 10.69 9.22 3.26
N GLY A 35 9.36 9.17 3.20
CA GLY A 35 8.58 9.45 1.98
C GLY A 35 8.48 8.32 0.96
N SER A 36 9.13 7.17 1.16
CA SER A 36 9.11 6.05 0.19
C SER A 36 7.79 5.26 0.08
N GLY A 37 6.73 5.69 0.77
CA GLY A 37 5.41 5.04 0.72
C GLY A 37 5.16 3.93 1.77
N LYS A 38 6.09 3.68 2.71
CA LYS A 38 5.95 2.61 3.72
C LYS A 38 4.69 2.72 4.56
N SER A 39 4.44 3.90 5.14
CA SER A 39 3.25 4.13 5.97
C SER A 39 1.98 4.03 5.15
N THR A 40 2.00 4.45 3.88
CA THR A 40 0.90 4.26 2.96
C THR A 40 0.62 2.77 2.72
N LEU A 41 1.65 1.96 2.47
CA LEU A 41 1.50 0.50 2.33
C LEU A 41 0.98 -0.14 3.63
N MET A 42 1.48 0.31 4.79
CA MET A 42 1.00 -0.15 6.10
C MET A 42 -0.48 0.19 6.32
N ASN A 43 -0.93 1.39 5.92
CA ASN A 43 -2.34 1.77 6.02
C ASN A 43 -3.24 0.88 5.17
N MET A 44 -2.81 0.50 3.96
CA MET A 44 -3.53 -0.45 3.12
C MET A 44 -3.66 -1.82 3.79
N ILE A 45 -2.54 -2.36 4.29
CA ILE A 45 -2.51 -3.66 4.97
C ILE A 45 -3.39 -3.62 6.24
N GLY A 46 -3.40 -2.48 6.93
CA GLY A 46 -4.24 -2.25 8.11
C GLY A 46 -5.71 -1.95 7.81
N LEU A 47 -6.14 -2.02 6.55
CA LEU A 47 -7.51 -1.69 6.10
C LEU A 47 -7.96 -0.26 6.44
N LEU A 48 -7.01 0.65 6.67
CA LEU A 48 -7.28 2.05 6.98
C LEU A 48 -7.43 2.90 5.71
N ASP A 49 -7.05 2.34 4.56
CA ASP A 49 -7.13 2.99 3.26
C ASP A 49 -7.38 1.95 2.16
N ARG A 50 -7.73 2.42 0.96
CA ARG A 50 -7.99 1.58 -0.23
C ARG A 50 -7.11 1.98 -1.40
N PRO A 51 -6.68 1.01 -2.25
CA PRO A 51 -5.94 1.30 -3.48
C PRO A 51 -6.72 2.24 -4.38
N THR A 52 -5.97 3.11 -5.06
CA THR A 52 -6.56 3.89 -6.18
C THR A 52 -6.79 2.98 -7.38
N ASP A 53 -5.87 2.04 -7.61
CA ASP A 53 -5.98 1.03 -8.66
C ASP A 53 -5.28 -0.29 -8.26
N GLY A 54 -5.76 -1.40 -8.82
CA GLY A 54 -5.33 -2.75 -8.50
C GLY A 54 -6.03 -3.33 -7.26
N ALA A 55 -5.67 -4.56 -6.90
CA ALA A 55 -6.35 -5.32 -5.87
C ALA A 55 -5.47 -5.55 -4.62
N TYR A 56 -6.15 -5.73 -3.49
CA TYR A 56 -5.58 -6.20 -2.23
C TYR A 56 -6.46 -7.34 -1.73
N TYR A 57 -5.87 -8.46 -1.32
CA TYR A 57 -6.61 -9.62 -0.83
C TYR A 57 -6.13 -9.98 0.58
N LEU A 58 -7.06 -10.00 1.53
CA LEU A 58 -6.81 -10.51 2.88
C LEU A 58 -7.44 -11.89 3.02
N ARG A 59 -6.60 -12.92 3.20
CA ARG A 59 -7.05 -14.32 3.30
C ARG A 59 -7.88 -14.77 2.09
N GLY A 60 -7.57 -14.27 0.91
CA GLY A 60 -8.25 -14.59 -0.34
C GLY A 60 -9.55 -13.81 -0.59
N VAL A 61 -9.91 -12.88 0.28
CA VAL A 61 -11.06 -11.97 0.11
C VAL A 61 -10.54 -10.58 -0.25
N GLU A 62 -11.17 -9.93 -1.24
CA GLU A 62 -10.85 -8.57 -1.68
C GLU A 62 -11.38 -7.49 -0.72
#